data_AF-A0A2M8NQA7-F1
#
_entry.id   AF-A0A2M8NQA7-F1
#
_cell.length_a   1.000
_cell.length_b   1.000
_cell.length_c   1.000
_cell.angle_alpha   90.00
_cell.angle_beta   90.00
_cell.angle_gamma   90.00
#
_symmetry.space_group_name_H-M   'P 1'
#
loop_
_entity.id
_entity.type
_entity.pdbx_description
1 polymer ?
#
loop_
_entity_poly.entity_id
_entity_poly.type
_entity_poly.pdbx_seq_one_letter_code
_entity_poly.pdbx_strand_id
1 'polypeptide(L)' 'MKGIIGKKVGMTQIFDPNGNVIPVTVIEAGPCYVTEIRTAEKHGYVAVQLGFGETKPTRLTRG' A
#
# COMPACT_ATOMS: atom_id res chain seq x y z
N MET A 1 -3.81 -6.77 13.31
CA MET A 1 -2.97 -5.71 12.71
C MET A 1 -3.58 -5.32 11.37
N LYS A 2 -3.67 -4.03 11.05
CA LYS A 2 -4.19 -3.52 9.76
C LYS A 2 -3.01 -2.97 8.95
N GLY A 3 -3.01 -3.18 7.63
CA GLY A 3 -1.95 -2.72 6.74
C GLY A 3 -2.46 -2.47 5.33
N ILE A 4 -1.76 -1.60 4.60
CA ILE A 4 -2.03 -1.23 3.21
C ILE A 4 -0.71 -1.11 2.45
N ILE A 5 -0.76 -1.18 1.12
CA ILE A 5 0.39 -0.96 0.26
C ILE A 5 0.38 0.51 -0.18
N GLY A 6 1.55 1.15 -0.15
CA GLY A 6 1.72 2.52 -0.60
C GLY A 6 3.03 2.72 -1.34
N LYS A 7 3.06 3.72 -2.22
CA LYS A 7 4.24 4.14 -2.98
C LYS A 7 4.86 5.37 -2.33
N LYS A 8 6.18 5.36 -2.11
CA LYS A 8 6.90 6.56 -1.68
C LYS A 8 6.91 7.58 -2.83
N VAL A 9 6.26 8.72 -2.63
CA VAL A 9 6.21 9.82 -3.60
C VAL A 9 7.41 10.74 -3.42
N GLY A 10 7.77 11.03 -2.17
CA GLY A 10 8.85 11.95 -1.87
C GLY A 10 8.88 12.36 -0.41
N MET A 11 9.65 13.40 -0.11
CA MET A 11 9.77 13.98 1.22
C MET A 11 9.51 15.48 1.12
N THR A 12 8.86 16.03 2.15
CA THR A 12 8.60 17.46 2.30
C THR A 12 8.71 17.85 3.77
N GLN A 13 8.48 19.11 4.09
CA GLN A 13 8.44 19.61 5.46
C GLN A 13 7.11 20.31 5.74
N ILE A 14 6.60 20.15 6.95
CA ILE A 14 5.40 20.83 7.46
C ILE A 14 5.83 21.71 8.63
N PHE A 15 5.29 22.91 8.72
CA PHE A 15 5.49 23.80 9.86
C PHE A 15 4.33 23.60 10.84
N ASP A 16 4.64 23.39 12.11
CA ASP A 16 3.63 23.35 13.16
C ASP A 16 3.18 24.78 13.56
N PRO A 17 2.10 24.93 14.36
CA PRO A 17 1.63 26.24 14.80
C PRO A 17 2.63 27.04 15.66
N ASN A 18 3.64 26.37 16.22
CA ASN A 18 4.69 26.98 17.03
C ASN A 18 5.92 27.38 16.19
N GLY A 19 5.90 27.15 14.87
CA GLY A 19 6.99 27.45 13.94
C GLY A 19 8.05 26.36 13.80
N ASN A 20 7.87 25.18 14.38
CA ASN A 20 8.82 24.08 14.25
C ASN A 20 8.69 23.39 12.89
N VAL A 21 9.83 22.97 12.33
CA VAL A 21 9.90 22.24 11.06
C VAL A 21 9.84 20.72 11.31
N ILE A 22 8.85 20.06 10.73
CA ILE A 22 8.67 18.60 10.81
C ILE A 22 8.91 18.00 9.42
N PRO A 23 9.99 17.22 9.22
CA PRO A 23 10.22 16.51 7.96
C PRO A 23 9.26 15.32 7.85
N VAL A 24 8.61 15.18 6.70
CA VAL A 24 7.61 14.13 6.45
C VAL A 24 7.86 13.42 5.13
N THR A 25 7.46 12.14 5.04
CA THR A 25 7.47 11.37 3.80
C THR A 25 6.05 11.25 3.26
N VAL A 26 5.87 11.62 1.99
CA VAL A 26 4.58 11.50 1.30
C VAL A 26 4.47 10.09 0.73
N ILE A 27 3.44 9.37 1.17
CA ILE A 27 3.09 8.03 0.68
C ILE A 27 1.76 8.11 -0.06
N GLU A 28 1.75 7.70 -1.33
CA GLU A 28 0.53 7.50 -2.11
C GLU A 28 -0.03 6.12 -1.77
N ALA A 29 -1.17 6.11 -1.09
CA ALA A 29 -1.83 4.89 -0.64
C ALA A 29 -2.93 4.47 -1.62
N GLY A 30 -2.78 3.28 -2.18
CA GLY A 30 -3.81 2.62 -2.99
C GLY A 30 -4.07 3.20 -4.39
N PRO A 31 -5.01 2.58 -5.13
CA PRO A 31 -6.00 1.60 -4.66
C PRO A 31 -5.38 0.25 -4.22
N CYS A 32 -5.86 -0.29 -3.10
CA CYS A 32 -5.45 -1.59 -2.54
C CYS A 32 -6.61 -2.59 -2.55
N TYR A 33 -6.57 -3.56 -3.46
CA TYR A 33 -7.63 -4.57 -3.60
C TYR A 33 -7.28 -5.85 -2.84
N VAL A 34 -8.24 -6.46 -2.16
CA VAL A 34 -8.05 -7.80 -1.58
C VAL A 34 -8.12 -8.82 -2.72
N THR A 35 -7.00 -9.48 -3.02
CA THR A 35 -6.92 -10.46 -4.11
C THR A 35 -7.10 -11.90 -3.62
N GLU A 36 -6.69 -12.19 -2.40
CA GLU A 36 -6.82 -13.52 -1.79
C GLU A 36 -6.92 -13.42 -0.26
N ILE A 37 -7.72 -14.30 0.34
CA ILE A 37 -7.76 -14.53 1.78
C ILE A 37 -7.19 -15.92 2.06
N ARG A 38 -6.10 -15.97 2.82
CA ARG A 38 -5.44 -17.23 3.20
C ARG A 38 -5.88 -17.67 4.58
N THR A 39 -6.36 -18.90 4.65
CA THR A 39 -6.78 -19.59 5.88
C THR A 39 -5.77 -20.65 6.30
N ALA A 40 -5.73 -20.95 7.60
CA ALA A 40 -4.81 -21.94 8.16
C ALA A 40 -5.02 -23.35 7.59
N GLU A 41 -6.28 -23.75 7.34
CA GLU A 41 -6.62 -25.07 6.80
C GLU A 41 -6.05 -25.31 5.41
N LYS A 42 -6.15 -24.30 4.52
CA LYS A 42 -5.74 -24.43 3.12
C LYS A 42 -4.26 -24.06 2.90
N HIS A 43 -3.69 -23.17 3.73
CA HIS A 43 -2.37 -22.57 3.46
C HIS A 43 -1.37 -22.75 4.61
N GLY A 44 -1.76 -23.30 5.77
CA GLY A 44 -0.90 -23.45 6.94
C GLY A 44 -0.71 -22.18 7.78
N TYR A 45 -1.34 -21.05 7.41
CA TYR A 45 -1.30 -19.79 8.15
C TYR A 45 -2.47 -18.87 7.76
N VAL A 46 -2.67 -17.80 8.54
CA VAL A 46 -3.69 -16.77 8.28
C VAL A 46 -3.02 -15.53 7.68
N ALA A 47 -3.47 -15.10 6.50
CA ALA A 47 -3.01 -13.86 5.86
C ALA A 47 -4.03 -13.29 4.86
N VAL A 48 -3.84 -12.03 4.48
CA VAL A 48 -4.59 -11.38 3.39
C VAL A 48 -3.59 -10.91 2.34
N GLN A 49 -3.84 -11.23 1.08
CA GLN A 49 -3.07 -10.74 -0.05
C GLN A 49 -3.72 -9.47 -0.61
N LEU A 50 -2.92 -8.43 -0.80
CA LEU A 50 -3.35 -7.16 -1.37
C LEU A 50 -2.68 -6.94 -2.74
N GLY A 51 -3.47 -6.53 -3.72
CA GLY A 51 -3.00 -5.95 -4.97
C GLY A 51 -2.92 -4.43 -4.86
N PHE A 52 -1.99 -3.80 -5.56
CA PHE A 52 -1.75 -2.36 -5.49
C PHE A 52 -1.73 -1.73 -6.89
N GLY A 53 -2.51 -0.66 -7.06
CA GLY A 53 -2.61 0.08 -8.31
C GLY A 53 -3.29 -0.71 -9.43
N GLU A 54 -3.35 -0.09 -10.61
CA GLU A 54 -3.90 -0.70 -11.82
C GLU A 54 -2.80 -0.98 -12.84
N THR A 55 -3.00 -2.03 -13.65
CA THR A 55 -2.12 -2.33 -14.79
C THR A 55 -2.95 -2.48 -16.05
N LYS A 56 -2.37 -2.06 -17.19
CA LYS A 56 -3.00 -2.23 -18.50
C LYS A 56 -3.05 -3.73 -18.86
N PRO A 57 -4.14 -4.21 -19.49
CA PRO A 57 -4.26 -5.63 -19.88
C PRO A 57 -3.10 -6.13 -20.74
N THR A 58 -2.60 -5.29 -21.66
CA THR A 58 -1.46 -5.63 -22.54
C THR A 58 -0.14 -5.88 -21.81
N ARG A 59 -0.04 -5.54 -20.52
CA ARG A 59 1.13 -5.82 -19.67
C ARG A 59 0.97 -7.09 -18.84
N LEU A 60 -0.17 -7.77 -18.93
CA LEU A 60 -0.42 -9.04 -18.26
C LEU A 60 0.15 -10.19 -19.11
N THR A 61 0.70 -11.21 -18.44
CA THR A 61 1.34 -12.34 -19.12
C THR A 61 0.33 -13.22 -19.89
N ARG A 62 -0.94 -13.23 -19.48
CA ARG A 62 -2.05 -14.03 -20.07
C ARG A 62 -3.42 -13.34 -19.90
N GLY A 63 -3.45 -12.00 -19.90
CA GLY A 63 -4.66 -11.21 -19.61
C GLY A 63 -5.15 -10.39 -20.79
#